data_AF-A0A1Q7FZQ2-F1
#
_entry.id   AF-A0A1Q7FZQ2-F1
#
_cell.length_a   1.000
_cell.length_b   1.000
_cell.length_c   1.000
_cell.angle_alpha   90.00
_cell.angle_beta   90.00
_cell.angle_gamma   90.00
#
_symmetry.space_group_name_H-M   'P 1'
#
loop_
_entity.id
_entity.type
_entity.pdbx_description
1 polymer ?
#
loop_
_entity_poly.entity_id
_entity_poly.type
_entity_poly.pdbx_seq_one_letter_code
_entity_poly.pdbx_strand_id
1 'polypeptide(L)'
;MIVPDPEVITVYGRRLRIVINGPDSSRRYNAVVTVLDSGRLLTRSPVRGRSPADVRDRALEVMYTLLGIERLHEQITAVAREMAPGAIVEITEDAQAIHADLSGGWELTAPLAVARDLVTDPGTDFAALRAQIEGHFHTHLRRFEQ
;
A
#
# COMPACT_ATOMS: atom_id res chain seq x y z
N MET A 1 10.24 30.53 -12.67
CA MET A 1 9.95 29.18 -12.17
C MET A 1 8.48 28.92 -12.46
N ILE A 2 8.18 28.19 -13.53
CA ILE A 2 6.80 27.76 -13.80
C ILE A 2 6.61 26.52 -12.95
N VAL A 3 5.92 26.68 -11.81
CA VAL A 3 5.39 25.51 -11.09
C VAL A 3 4.13 25.14 -11.88
N PRO A 4 4.10 24.02 -12.62
CA PRO A 4 2.84 23.58 -13.22
C PRO A 4 1.81 23.44 -12.10
N ASP A 5 0.55 23.81 -12.37
CA ASP A 5 -0.51 23.69 -11.39
C ASP A 5 -0.52 22.28 -10.79
N PRO A 6 -0.58 22.15 -9.45
CA PRO A 6 -0.53 20.86 -8.81
C PRO A 6 -1.70 19.99 -9.28
N GLU A 7 -1.39 18.81 -9.79
CA GLU A 7 -2.39 17.84 -10.20
C GLU A 7 -2.97 17.16 -8.95
N VAL A 8 -4.31 17.05 -8.89
CA VAL A 8 -5.01 16.30 -7.84
C VAL A 8 -5.65 15.07 -8.47
N ILE A 9 -5.31 13.90 -7.91
CA ILE A 9 -5.81 12.60 -8.37
C ILE A 9 -6.42 11.82 -7.21
N THR A 10 -7.41 10.98 -7.50
CA THR A 10 -7.96 10.02 -6.55
C THR A 10 -7.53 8.61 -6.90
N VAL A 11 -6.85 7.94 -5.98
CA VAL A 11 -6.45 6.52 -6.11
C VAL A 11 -7.06 5.75 -4.94
N TYR A 12 -7.88 4.75 -5.26
CA TYR A 12 -8.61 3.94 -4.27
C TYR A 12 -9.34 4.76 -3.19
N GLY A 13 -10.00 5.85 -3.61
CA GLY A 13 -10.74 6.75 -2.72
C GLY A 13 -9.87 7.75 -1.93
N ARG A 14 -8.54 7.68 -2.02
CA ARG A 14 -7.61 8.63 -1.39
C ARG A 14 -7.27 9.74 -2.37
N ARG A 15 -7.33 10.99 -1.90
CA ARG A 15 -6.94 12.15 -2.72
C ARG A 15 -5.47 12.46 -2.54
N LEU A 16 -4.73 12.55 -3.64
CA LEU A 16 -3.31 12.83 -3.68
C LEU A 16 -3.03 14.06 -4.54
N ARG A 17 -2.01 14.81 -4.13
CA ARG A 17 -1.44 15.91 -4.91
C ARG A 17 -0.10 15.48 -5.49
N ILE A 18 0.08 15.68 -6.79
CA ILE A 18 1.35 15.50 -7.48
C ILE A 18 1.92 16.89 -7.81
N VAL A 19 3.15 17.14 -7.36
CA VAL A 19 3.91 18.34 -7.73
C VAL A 19 5.13 17.91 -8.52
N ILE A 20 5.18 18.28 -9.80
CA ILE A 20 6.30 17.99 -10.68
C ILE A 20 7.22 19.21 -10.73
N ASN A 21 8.49 18.98 -10.37
CA ASN A 21 9.55 19.97 -10.36
C ASN A 21 10.60 19.64 -11.42
N GLY A 22 11.23 20.67 -11.96
CA GLY A 22 12.37 20.55 -12.84
C GLY A 22 12.22 21.29 -14.17
N PRO A 23 13.15 21.07 -15.10
CA PRO A 23 14.30 20.19 -14.94
C PRO A 23 15.32 20.73 -13.91
N ASP A 24 15.97 19.84 -13.16
CA ASP A 24 17.10 20.19 -12.30
C ASP A 24 18.42 20.38 -13.10
N SER A 25 19.52 20.67 -12.41
CA SER A 25 20.84 20.85 -13.04
C SER A 25 21.33 19.62 -13.81
N SER A 26 20.79 18.43 -13.51
CA SER A 26 21.07 17.17 -14.21
C SER A 26 20.06 16.86 -15.32
N ARG A 27 19.22 17.84 -15.70
CA ARG A 27 18.13 17.69 -16.69
C ARG A 27 17.13 16.60 -16.32
N ARG A 28 16.86 16.41 -15.01
CA ARG A 28 15.86 15.45 -14.51
C ARG A 28 14.65 16.17 -13.94
N TYR A 29 13.51 15.50 -14.00
CA TYR A 29 12.27 15.93 -13.35
C TYR A 29 12.01 15.08 -12.12
N ASN A 30 11.39 15.68 -11.10
CA ASN A 30 11.08 15.03 -9.84
C ASN A 30 9.61 15.26 -9.48
N ALA A 31 8.87 14.21 -9.13
CA ALA A 31 7.52 14.30 -8.62
C ALA A 31 7.50 14.07 -7.10
N VAL A 32 6.84 14.98 -6.39
CA VAL A 32 6.51 14.84 -4.96
C VAL A 32 5.03 14.53 -4.86
N VAL A 33 4.70 13.44 -4.15
CA VAL A 33 3.32 12.99 -3.96
C VAL A 33 2.93 13.17 -2.50
N THR A 34 1.84 13.90 -2.26
CA THR A 34 1.30 14.16 -0.92
C THR A 34 -0.12 13.63 -0.81
N VAL A 35 -0.42 12.87 0.24
CA VAL A 35 -1.78 12.49 0.61
C VAL A 35 -2.47 13.72 1.19
N LEU A 36 -3.53 14.21 0.54
CA LEU A 36 -4.11 15.51 0.88
C LEU A 36 -4.73 15.55 2.27
N ASP A 37 -5.42 14.49 2.67
CA ASP A 37 -6.18 14.48 3.93
C ASP A 37 -5.26 14.47 5.17
N SER A 38 -4.04 13.94 5.05
CA SER A 38 -3.06 13.88 6.14
C SER A 38 -1.86 14.83 5.97
N GLY A 39 -1.67 15.39 4.78
CA GLY A 39 -0.44 16.12 4.42
C GLY A 39 0.81 15.24 4.35
N ARG A 40 0.69 13.92 4.50
CA ARG A 40 1.81 12.98 4.51
C ARG A 40 2.41 12.84 3.11
N LEU A 41 3.74 12.83 3.01
CA LEU A 41 4.43 12.40 1.79
C LEU A 41 4.23 10.90 1.57
N LEU A 42 3.80 10.52 0.36
CA LEU A 42 3.61 9.11 0.04
C LEU A 42 4.96 8.38 -0.03
N THR A 43 5.97 9.01 -0.62
CA THR A 43 7.34 8.51 -0.67
C THR A 43 8.29 9.39 0.12
N ARG A 44 9.32 8.80 0.74
CA ARG A 44 10.39 9.56 1.42
C ARG A 44 11.26 10.34 0.44
N SER A 45 11.46 9.79 -0.76
CA SER A 45 12.24 10.40 -1.84
C SER A 45 11.34 10.75 -3.02
N PRO A 46 11.55 11.89 -3.70
CA PRO A 46 10.82 12.21 -4.92
C PRO A 46 11.02 11.15 -6.00
N VAL A 47 9.96 10.89 -6.78
CA VAL A 47 10.02 10.01 -7.95
C VAL A 47 10.75 10.75 -9.06
N ARG A 48 11.72 10.13 -9.73
CA ARG A 48 12.55 10.77 -10.77
C ARG A 48 12.19 10.30 -12.16
N GLY A 49 12.26 11.21 -13.14
CA GLY A 49 12.02 10.93 -14.56
C GLY A 49 12.84 11.82 -15.51
N ARG A 50 12.78 11.49 -16.80
CA ARG A 50 13.47 12.22 -17.88
C ARG A 50 12.63 13.36 -18.46
N SER A 51 11.32 13.32 -18.27
CA SER A 51 10.36 14.33 -18.72
C SER A 51 9.23 14.47 -17.70
N PRO A 52 8.40 15.53 -17.78
CA PRO A 52 7.20 15.67 -16.94
C PRO A 52 6.22 14.50 -17.09
N ALA A 53 6.02 13.99 -18.32
CA ALA A 53 5.12 12.86 -18.56
C ALA A 53 5.68 11.56 -17.94
N ASP A 54 6.96 11.26 -18.17
CA ASP A 54 7.62 10.08 -17.60
C ASP A 54 7.58 10.09 -16.08
N VAL A 55 7.87 11.22 -15.44
CA VAL A 55 7.83 11.29 -13.97
C VAL A 55 6.41 11.19 -13.41
N ARG A 56 5.41 11.67 -14.14
CA ARG A 56 3.99 11.52 -13.78
C ARG A 56 3.55 10.07 -13.82
N ASP A 57 3.85 9.36 -14.91
CA ASP A 57 3.47 7.95 -15.08
C ASP A 57 4.14 7.07 -14.01
N ARG A 58 5.43 7.29 -13.75
CA ARG A 58 6.14 6.63 -12.67
C ARG A 58 5.55 6.97 -11.28
N ALA A 59 5.13 8.21 -11.07
CA ALA A 59 4.47 8.58 -9.81
C ALA A 59 3.13 7.87 -9.66
N LEU A 60 2.37 7.68 -10.74
CA LEU A 60 1.13 6.89 -10.76
C LEU A 60 1.38 5.44 -10.39
N GLU A 61 2.36 4.79 -11.01
CA GLU A 61 2.75 3.41 -10.69
C GLU A 61 3.10 3.24 -9.20
N VAL A 62 3.89 4.18 -8.66
CA VAL A 62 4.26 4.20 -7.23
C VAL A 62 3.03 4.40 -6.35
N MET A 63 2.09 5.26 -6.74
CA MET A 63 0.85 5.47 -5.99
C MET A 63 0.00 4.21 -5.92
N TYR A 64 -0.27 3.56 -7.06
CA TYR A 64 -1.04 2.31 -7.08
C TYR A 64 -0.37 1.23 -6.24
N THR A 65 0.95 1.06 -6.38
CA THR A 65 1.74 0.08 -5.63
C THR A 65 1.63 0.31 -4.12
N LEU A 66 1.98 1.51 -3.65
CA LEU A 66 2.05 1.77 -2.20
C LEU A 66 0.67 1.78 -1.56
N LEU A 67 -0.32 2.37 -2.22
CA LEU A 67 -1.68 2.40 -1.69
C LEU A 67 -2.37 1.05 -1.77
N GLY A 68 -2.05 0.20 -2.74
CA GLY A 68 -2.52 -1.18 -2.80
C GLY A 68 -2.03 -2.00 -1.60
N ILE A 69 -0.74 -1.88 -1.27
CA ILE A 69 -0.15 -2.51 -0.08
C ILE A 69 -0.75 -1.95 1.21
N GLU A 70 -0.87 -0.63 1.34
CA GLU A 70 -1.51 0.00 2.52
C GLU A 70 -2.96 -0.52 2.72
N ARG A 71 -3.72 -0.67 1.64
CA ARG A 71 -5.09 -1.23 1.71
C ARG A 71 -5.10 -2.68 2.15
N LEU A 72 -4.15 -3.50 1.68
CA LEU A 72 -4.03 -4.88 2.15
C LEU A 72 -3.77 -4.89 3.67
N HIS A 73 -2.82 -4.09 4.16
CA HIS A 73 -2.49 -4.04 5.58
C HIS A 73 -3.71 -3.64 6.42
N GLU A 74 -4.48 -2.66 5.95
CA GLU A 74 -5.72 -2.22 6.58
C GLU A 74 -6.77 -3.36 6.62
N GLN A 75 -6.90 -4.13 5.55
CA GLN A 75 -7.82 -5.26 5.50
C GLN A 75 -7.41 -6.40 6.44
N ILE A 76 -6.14 -6.82 6.41
CA ILE A 76 -5.63 -7.86 7.32
C ILE A 76 -5.84 -7.42 8.77
N THR A 77 -5.52 -6.17 9.09
CA THR A 77 -5.72 -5.61 10.44
C THR A 77 -7.19 -5.59 10.83
N ALA A 78 -8.09 -5.22 9.92
CA ALA A 78 -9.53 -5.23 10.19
C ALA A 78 -10.05 -6.65 10.46
N VAL A 79 -9.72 -7.61 9.61
CA VAL A 79 -10.10 -9.02 9.79
C VAL A 79 -9.55 -9.59 11.10
N ALA A 80 -8.29 -9.31 11.42
CA ALA A 80 -7.68 -9.74 12.68
C ALA A 80 -8.39 -9.13 13.90
N ARG A 81 -8.77 -7.85 13.87
CA ARG A 81 -9.52 -7.23 14.97
C ARG A 81 -10.89 -7.87 15.20
N GLU A 82 -11.55 -8.30 14.13
CA GLU A 82 -12.85 -8.95 14.18
C GLU A 82 -12.75 -10.40 14.68
N MET A 83 -11.78 -11.17 14.19
CA MET A 83 -11.68 -12.62 14.42
C MET A 83 -10.75 -13.01 15.57
N ALA A 84 -9.75 -12.19 15.86
CA ALA A 84 -8.72 -12.40 16.89
C ALA A 84 -8.59 -11.17 17.81
N PRO A 85 -9.62 -10.82 18.61
CA PRO A 85 -9.56 -9.62 19.45
C PRO A 85 -8.36 -9.64 20.39
N GLY A 86 -7.59 -8.54 20.40
CA GLY A 86 -6.36 -8.40 21.18
C GLY A 86 -5.10 -8.92 20.50
N ALA A 87 -5.21 -9.56 19.33
CA ALA A 87 -4.04 -9.96 18.56
C ALA A 87 -3.24 -8.75 18.04
N ILE A 88 -1.93 -8.91 17.97
CA ILE A 88 -1.02 -8.01 17.28
C ILE A 88 -0.77 -8.60 15.90
N VAL A 89 -1.00 -7.80 14.85
CA VAL A 89 -0.73 -8.20 13.47
C VAL A 89 0.69 -7.83 13.11
N GLU A 90 1.47 -8.83 12.70
CA GLU A 90 2.84 -8.66 12.25
C GLU A 90 2.88 -8.84 10.74
N ILE A 91 3.25 -7.79 10.02
CA ILE A 91 3.30 -7.80 8.56
C ILE A 91 4.75 -7.67 8.11
N THR A 92 5.17 -8.58 7.24
CA THR A 92 6.49 -8.55 6.59
C THR A 92 6.32 -8.62 5.08
N GLU A 93 7.24 -8.02 4.34
CA GLU A 93 7.19 -8.00 2.88
C GLU A 93 8.50 -8.56 2.33
N ASP A 94 8.40 -9.40 1.31
CA ASP A 94 9.53 -9.74 0.46
C ASP A 94 9.27 -9.32 -1.01
N ALA A 95 10.14 -9.76 -1.92
CA ALA A 95 10.04 -9.40 -3.32
C ALA A 95 8.81 -9.99 -4.03
N GLN A 96 8.22 -11.05 -3.49
CA GLN A 96 7.16 -11.85 -4.11
C GLN A 96 5.82 -11.73 -3.38
N ALA A 97 5.83 -11.55 -2.06
CA ALA A 97 4.61 -11.59 -1.26
C ALA A 97 4.66 -10.64 -0.04
N ILE A 98 3.46 -10.32 0.43
CA ILE A 98 3.21 -9.73 1.74
C ILE A 98 2.74 -10.85 2.65
N HIS A 99 3.46 -11.05 3.75
CA HIS A 99 3.17 -12.06 4.75
C HIS A 99 2.56 -11.41 5.98
N ALA A 100 1.60 -12.09 6.60
CA ALA A 100 1.05 -11.68 7.87
C ALA A 100 0.97 -12.86 8.85
N ASP A 101 1.33 -12.57 10.08
CA ASP A 101 1.19 -13.45 11.23
C ASP A 101 0.53 -12.71 12.39
N LEU A 102 0.19 -13.45 13.44
CA LEU A 102 -0.46 -12.94 14.64
C LEU A 102 0.33 -13.31 15.89
N SER A 103 0.36 -12.38 16.84
CA SER A 103 0.83 -12.63 18.19
C SER A 103 -0.17 -12.07 19.23
N GLY A 104 0.12 -12.22 20.52
CA GLY A 104 -0.78 -11.74 21.59
C GLY A 104 -1.87 -12.73 22.00
N GLY A 105 -1.51 -13.99 22.21
CA GLY A 105 -2.45 -15.07 22.60
C GLY A 105 -3.22 -15.65 21.42
N TRP A 106 -2.83 -15.29 20.20
CA TRP A 106 -3.33 -15.83 18.94
C TRP A 106 -2.15 -16.21 18.07
N GLU A 107 -2.37 -17.19 17.20
CA GLU A 107 -1.41 -17.60 16.18
C GLU A 107 -2.15 -18.02 14.90
N LEU A 108 -1.45 -17.94 13.76
CA LEU A 108 -1.86 -18.62 12.54
C LEU A 108 -1.05 -19.91 12.37
N THR A 109 -1.72 -21.05 12.30
CA THR A 109 -1.06 -22.34 12.04
C THR A 109 -0.38 -22.44 10.67
N ALA A 110 -0.75 -21.56 9.75
CA ALA A 110 -0.04 -21.30 8.51
C ALA A 110 -0.04 -19.78 8.28
N PRO A 111 1.13 -19.15 8.05
CA PRO A 111 1.20 -17.72 7.77
C PRO A 111 0.31 -17.35 6.58
N LEU A 112 -0.36 -16.19 6.66
CA LEU A 112 -1.04 -15.63 5.50
C LEU A 112 0.03 -15.09 4.55
N ALA A 113 -0.01 -15.48 3.28
CA ALA A 113 0.84 -14.93 2.23
C ALA A 113 -0.03 -14.45 1.06
N VAL A 114 0.08 -13.17 0.71
CA VAL A 114 -0.61 -12.55 -0.42
C VAL A 114 0.41 -12.13 -1.45
N ALA A 115 0.24 -12.57 -2.69
CA ALA A 115 1.17 -12.24 -3.77
C ALA A 115 1.24 -10.72 -4.00
N ARG A 116 2.45 -10.20 -4.19
CA ARG A 116 2.71 -8.77 -4.32
C ARG A 116 2.09 -8.22 -5.60
N ASP A 117 2.20 -8.96 -6.70
CA ASP A 117 1.61 -8.59 -7.99
C ASP A 117 0.09 -8.39 -7.87
N LEU A 118 -0.60 -9.28 -7.16
CA LEU A 118 -2.02 -9.18 -6.88
C LEU A 118 -2.37 -7.86 -6.19
N VAL A 119 -1.65 -7.42 -5.16
CA VAL A 119 -2.05 -6.16 -4.47
C VAL A 119 -1.59 -4.90 -5.18
N THR A 120 -0.59 -5.00 -6.06
CA THR A 120 -0.09 -3.85 -6.83
C THR A 120 -0.81 -3.67 -8.16
N ASP A 121 -1.59 -4.66 -8.61
CA ASP A 121 -2.45 -4.55 -9.78
C ASP A 121 -3.62 -3.56 -9.53
N PRO A 122 -3.72 -2.48 -10.33
CA PRO A 122 -4.85 -1.54 -10.27
C PRO A 122 -6.24 -2.20 -10.40
N GLY A 123 -6.33 -3.35 -11.07
CA GLY A 123 -7.55 -4.09 -11.34
C GLY A 123 -7.99 -5.04 -10.22
N THR A 124 -7.22 -5.18 -9.14
CA THR A 124 -7.52 -6.15 -8.09
C THR A 124 -8.81 -5.84 -7.34
N ASP A 125 -9.65 -6.87 -7.23
CA ASP A 125 -10.86 -6.83 -6.42
C ASP A 125 -10.51 -7.06 -4.94
N PHE A 126 -10.39 -5.96 -4.21
CA PHE A 126 -10.12 -5.97 -2.78
C PHE A 126 -11.27 -6.54 -1.94
N ALA A 127 -12.50 -6.64 -2.45
CA ALA A 127 -13.58 -7.33 -1.74
C ALA A 127 -13.38 -8.85 -1.81
N ALA A 128 -13.04 -9.37 -2.99
CA ALA A 128 -12.69 -10.78 -3.16
C ALA A 128 -11.44 -11.14 -2.35
N LEU A 129 -10.43 -10.27 -2.33
CA LEU A 129 -9.23 -10.47 -1.52
C LEU A 129 -9.53 -10.52 -0.02
N ARG A 130 -10.42 -9.63 0.47
CA ARG A 130 -10.87 -9.68 1.87
C ARG A 130 -11.50 -11.03 2.21
N ALA A 131 -12.39 -11.55 1.36
CA ALA A 131 -13.02 -12.85 1.60
C ALA A 131 -11.99 -13.99 1.66
N GLN A 132 -10.91 -13.92 0.87
CA GLN A 132 -9.81 -14.89 0.95
C GLN A 132 -9.06 -14.79 2.28
N ILE A 133 -8.78 -13.57 2.77
CA ILE A 133 -8.14 -13.32 4.06
C ILE A 133 -9.01 -13.88 5.19
N GLU A 134 -10.31 -13.60 5.18
CA GLU A 134 -11.27 -14.13 6.16
C GLU A 134 -11.32 -15.67 6.15
N GLY A 135 -11.34 -16.28 4.96
CA GLY A 135 -11.30 -17.74 4.81
C GLY A 135 -10.00 -18.36 5.36
N HIS A 136 -8.86 -17.70 5.11
CA HIS A 136 -7.56 -18.12 5.66
C HIS A 136 -7.56 -18.06 7.19
N PHE A 137 -8.01 -16.94 7.76
CA PHE A 137 -8.13 -16.78 9.21
C PHE A 137 -9.07 -17.83 9.80
N HIS A 138 -10.22 -18.09 9.19
CA HIS A 138 -11.16 -19.10 9.68
C HIS A 138 -10.53 -20.51 9.75
N THR A 139 -9.64 -20.82 8.79
CA THR A 139 -9.00 -22.13 8.69
C THR A 139 -7.81 -22.27 9.64
N HIS A 140 -7.01 -21.21 9.78
CA HIS A 140 -5.68 -21.29 10.39
C HIS A 140 -5.55 -20.63 11.75
N LEU A 141 -6.48 -19.74 12.13
CA LEU A 141 -6.44 -19.01 13.38
C LEU A 141 -6.69 -19.93 14.58
N ARG A 142 -5.82 -19.82 15.59
CA ARG A 142 -6.00 -20.49 16.87
C ARG A 142 -5.67 -19.56 18.02
N ARG A 143 -6.32 -19.81 19.16
CA ARG A 143 -5.95 -19.19 20.42
C ARG A 143 -4.76 -19.97 20.98
N PHE A 144 -3.67 -19.25 21.23
CA PHE A 144 -2.48 -19.79 21.84
C PHE A 144 -2.65 -19.70 23.36
N GLU A 145 -3.01 -20.81 23.98
CA GLU A 145 -2.98 -20.94 25.44
C GLU A 145 -1.53 -21.29 25.85
N GLN A 146 -0.92 -20.42 26.66
CA GLN A 146 0.34 -20.72 27.34
C GLN A 146 0.11 -21.63 28.55
#